data_AF-A0AA35M4L3-F1
#
_entry.id   AF-A0AA35M4L3-F1
#
_cell.length_a   1.000
_cell.length_b   1.000
_cell.length_c   1.000
_cell.angle_alpha   90.00
_cell.angle_beta   90.00
_cell.angle_gamma   90.00
#
_symmetry.space_group_name_H-M   'P 1'
#
loop_
_entity.id
_entity.type
_entity.pdbx_description
1 polymer ?
#
loop_
_entity_poly.entity_id
_entity_poly.type
_entity_poly.pdbx_seq_one_letter_code
_entity_poly.pdbx_strand_id
1 'polypeptide(L)'
;MPPFLDSTSQSLAANPGRLDRTRRRFDRDEPPASCSSTDSNYEPDDDPEPMPDLQEIAAALEAPLNEADLRSVVSHMQEQGFTRPGRIYVKEARLETTRLISFIYTGPCNPNTKRYLIGEKALERHAVIVRHYIKKRWQRLGIWDSSWGIPGRVQTHCEDCVRVRTLRSTILTEPEPVDRSGIPDKDNEELWRLKDLPEYMPSDPSDPVRQAVELRRYLRRGEPMPLPPRDNLTSCASPKELEDFLVSRPFFLFELEYGEEIQRKWRVPHRKLVPVIKWNIFDTVVNRWKERGNWNEEWAKRDYRGNCFIGWKWPHESDVPEAIDYSELNSRDDIDFTPSEIDALEAIEARRPIPPTSRAAQETRYKNLKSTPPLRRSARIAKIEAKKALASFGTFLSSVQVVRSSQR
;
A
#
# COMPACT_ATOMS: atom_id res chain seq x y z
N MET A 1 36.32 -15.87 9.80
CA MET A 1 35.16 -16.71 10.14
C MET A 1 35.14 -16.93 11.64
N PRO A 2 34.11 -16.48 12.38
CA PRO A 2 33.89 -16.90 13.76
C PRO A 2 32.75 -17.93 13.87
N PRO A 3 32.85 -18.93 14.75
CA PRO A 3 31.78 -19.90 14.98
C PRO A 3 30.75 -19.34 15.98
N PHE A 4 29.47 -19.40 15.61
CA PHE A 4 28.33 -18.94 16.39
C PHE A 4 27.37 -20.12 16.65
N LEU A 5 27.73 -21.06 17.53
CA LEU A 5 26.80 -22.08 18.02
C LEU A 5 27.23 -22.55 19.43
N ASP A 6 26.82 -21.84 20.49
CA ASP A 6 26.87 -22.43 21.85
C ASP A 6 25.93 -21.82 22.91
N SER A 7 25.11 -20.81 22.58
CA SER A 7 24.28 -20.13 23.60
C SER A 7 23.10 -20.95 24.12
N THR A 8 22.64 -21.97 23.40
CA THR A 8 21.47 -22.76 23.81
C THR A 8 21.79 -23.76 24.91
N SER A 9 22.99 -24.35 24.89
CA SER A 9 23.44 -25.32 25.89
C SER A 9 23.78 -24.65 27.23
N GLN A 10 24.43 -23.49 27.20
CA GLN A 10 24.71 -22.72 28.43
C GLN A 10 23.43 -22.18 29.10
N SER A 11 22.41 -21.83 28.32
CA SER A 11 21.11 -21.38 28.87
C SER A 11 20.36 -22.47 29.63
N LEU A 12 20.63 -23.75 29.37
CA LEU A 12 19.97 -24.87 30.05
C LEU A 12 20.71 -25.24 31.35
N ALA A 13 22.03 -25.07 31.40
CA ALA A 13 22.84 -25.32 32.59
C ALA A 13 22.55 -24.32 33.74
N ALA A 14 22.20 -23.07 33.40
CA ALA A 14 21.95 -22.03 34.40
C ALA A 14 20.60 -22.16 35.16
N ASN A 15 19.77 -23.16 34.85
CA ASN A 15 18.45 -23.29 35.47
C ASN A 15 18.08 -24.76 35.77
N PRO A 16 18.64 -25.34 36.85
CA PRO A 16 18.46 -26.76 37.17
C PRO A 16 16.98 -27.15 37.35
N GLY A 17 16.13 -26.23 37.82
CA GLY A 17 14.70 -26.46 37.96
C GLY A 17 13.95 -26.66 36.64
N ARG A 18 14.48 -26.17 35.51
CA ARG A 18 13.90 -26.45 34.18
C ARG A 18 14.24 -27.86 33.71
N LEU A 19 15.50 -28.28 33.88
CA LEU A 19 15.97 -29.63 33.55
C LEU A 19 15.15 -30.70 34.28
N ASP A 20 14.92 -30.48 35.57
CA ASP A 20 14.13 -31.37 36.43
C ASP A 20 12.67 -31.49 35.96
N ARG A 21 12.07 -30.38 35.51
CA ARG A 21 10.70 -30.37 34.98
C ARG A 21 10.57 -31.09 33.64
N THR A 22 11.62 -31.05 32.80
CA THR A 22 11.66 -31.80 31.54
C THR A 22 11.87 -33.29 31.77
N ARG A 23 12.75 -33.69 32.71
CA ARG A 23 12.96 -35.10 33.06
C ARG A 23 11.70 -35.77 33.60
N ARG A 24 11.01 -35.12 34.54
CA ARG A 24 9.72 -35.60 35.08
C ARG A 24 8.59 -35.74 34.05
N ARG A 25 8.74 -35.18 32.85
CA ARG A 25 7.75 -35.32 31.77
C ARG A 25 7.89 -36.64 31.01
N PHE A 26 9.07 -37.25 31.05
CA PHE A 26 9.37 -38.53 30.41
C PHE A 26 9.36 -39.71 31.39
N ASP A 27 9.59 -39.46 32.68
CA ASP A 27 9.55 -40.51 33.73
C ASP A 27 8.11 -40.85 34.21
N ARG A 28 7.07 -40.31 33.55
CA ARG A 28 5.68 -40.76 33.79
C ARG A 28 5.40 -41.97 32.88
N ASP A 29 5.61 -43.16 33.43
CA ASP A 29 5.27 -44.44 32.77
C ASP A 29 3.76 -44.66 32.60
N GLU A 30 2.92 -43.84 33.24
CA GLU A 30 1.49 -43.82 32.95
C GLU A 30 1.20 -42.86 31.78
N PRO A 31 0.80 -43.37 30.59
CA PRO A 31 0.24 -42.50 29.57
C PRO A 31 -0.90 -41.71 30.20
N PRO A 32 -1.03 -40.39 29.90
CA PRO A 32 -2.17 -39.63 30.40
C PRO A 32 -3.42 -40.42 30.04
N ALA A 33 -4.28 -40.67 31.05
CA ALA A 33 -5.52 -41.40 30.87
C ALA A 33 -6.17 -40.90 29.58
N SER A 34 -6.34 -41.80 28.61
CA SER A 34 -7.03 -41.49 27.37
C SER A 34 -8.40 -40.97 27.77
N CYS A 35 -8.56 -39.65 27.85
CA CYS A 35 -9.85 -39.01 28.00
C CYS A 35 -10.58 -39.28 26.68
N SER A 36 -11.15 -40.48 26.59
CA SER A 36 -12.11 -40.88 25.58
C SER A 36 -13.41 -40.13 25.88
N SER A 37 -13.38 -38.82 25.72
CA SER A 37 -14.58 -38.01 25.57
C SER A 37 -15.00 -38.17 24.10
N THR A 38 -15.49 -39.37 23.81
CA THR A 38 -16.09 -39.75 22.52
C THR A 38 -17.60 -39.73 22.72
N ASP A 39 -18.10 -38.59 23.19
CA ASP A 39 -19.53 -38.27 23.19
C ASP A 39 -19.71 -36.86 22.62
N SER A 40 -18.89 -36.54 21.61
CA SER A 40 -19.31 -35.57 20.61
C SER A 40 -20.33 -36.30 19.76
N ASN A 41 -21.61 -36.00 19.95
CA ASN A 41 -22.65 -36.12 18.94
C ASN A 41 -22.14 -35.41 17.67
N TYR A 42 -21.30 -36.11 16.91
CA TYR A 42 -21.03 -35.82 15.52
C TYR A 42 -22.33 -36.25 14.85
N GLU A 43 -23.25 -35.30 14.69
CA GLU A 43 -24.37 -35.50 13.79
C GLU A 43 -23.75 -35.95 12.45
N PRO A 44 -24.06 -37.17 12.00
CA PRO A 44 -23.43 -37.74 10.84
C PRO A 44 -23.82 -36.90 9.63
N ASP A 45 -22.78 -36.38 8.99
CA ASP A 45 -22.72 -36.14 7.55
C ASP A 45 -23.89 -35.33 6.98
N ASP A 46 -23.78 -34.00 7.10
CA ASP A 46 -24.17 -33.16 5.96
C ASP A 46 -23.46 -33.77 4.75
N ASP A 47 -24.22 -34.52 3.93
CA ASP A 47 -23.75 -35.13 2.69
C ASP A 47 -22.84 -34.12 1.99
N PRO A 48 -21.61 -34.51 1.58
CA PRO A 48 -20.67 -33.56 1.00
C PRO A 48 -21.36 -32.87 -0.18
N GLU A 49 -21.70 -31.59 0.01
CA GLU A 49 -22.40 -30.81 -0.99
C GLU A 49 -21.68 -31.04 -2.33
N PRO A 50 -22.42 -31.43 -3.39
CA PRO A 50 -21.80 -31.77 -4.66
C PRO A 50 -20.88 -30.64 -5.07
N MET A 51 -19.66 -31.01 -5.47
CA MET A 51 -18.64 -30.06 -5.91
C MET A 51 -19.28 -29.06 -6.87
N PRO A 52 -19.07 -27.76 -6.66
CA PRO A 52 -19.74 -26.77 -7.46
C PRO A 52 -19.41 -26.94 -8.92
N ASP A 53 -20.44 -26.91 -9.76
CA ASP A 53 -20.29 -26.95 -11.20
C ASP A 53 -19.43 -25.76 -11.63
N LEU A 54 -18.24 -26.04 -12.19
CA LEU A 54 -17.32 -25.02 -12.68
C LEU A 54 -17.95 -24.18 -13.78
N GLN A 55 -18.91 -24.75 -14.53
CA GLN A 55 -19.64 -24.04 -15.56
C GLN A 55 -20.62 -23.02 -14.97
N GLU A 56 -21.28 -23.35 -13.84
CA GLU A 56 -22.13 -22.42 -13.08
C GLU A 56 -21.30 -21.25 -12.54
N ILE A 57 -20.13 -21.53 -11.97
CA ILE A 57 -19.20 -20.48 -11.49
C ILE A 57 -18.78 -19.59 -12.67
N ALA A 58 -18.30 -20.18 -13.77
CA ALA A 58 -17.89 -19.42 -14.94
C ALA A 58 -19.04 -18.55 -15.48
N ALA A 59 -20.25 -19.09 -15.60
CA ALA A 59 -21.43 -18.33 -16.03
C ALA A 59 -21.74 -17.15 -15.09
N ALA A 60 -21.67 -17.35 -13.78
CA ALA A 60 -21.88 -16.29 -12.79
C ALA A 60 -20.82 -15.17 -12.89
N LEU A 61 -19.58 -15.52 -13.22
CA LEU A 61 -18.50 -14.57 -13.42
C LEU A 61 -18.60 -13.80 -14.73
N GLU A 62 -19.04 -14.44 -15.80
CA GLU A 62 -19.17 -13.83 -17.13
C GLU A 62 -20.42 -12.96 -17.29
N ALA A 63 -21.48 -13.22 -16.52
CA ALA A 63 -22.73 -12.46 -16.58
C ALA A 63 -22.51 -10.95 -16.35
N PRO A 64 -23.18 -10.03 -17.08
CA PRO A 64 -23.07 -8.59 -16.87
C PRO A 64 -23.36 -8.16 -15.43
N LEU A 65 -22.89 -6.97 -15.02
CA LEU A 65 -23.13 -6.43 -13.68
C LEU A 65 -24.62 -6.14 -13.47
N ASN A 66 -25.18 -6.59 -12.35
CA ASN A 66 -26.55 -6.22 -11.97
C ASN A 66 -26.55 -4.91 -11.16
N GLU A 67 -27.74 -4.35 -10.89
CA GLU A 67 -27.88 -3.07 -10.18
C GLU A 67 -27.29 -3.09 -8.75
N ALA A 68 -27.28 -4.24 -8.08
CA ALA A 68 -26.65 -4.36 -6.77
C ALA A 68 -25.12 -4.33 -6.89
N ASP A 69 -24.56 -5.01 -7.88
CA ASP A 69 -23.12 -4.99 -8.15
C ASP A 69 -22.65 -3.59 -8.53
N LEU A 70 -23.38 -2.89 -9.43
CA LEU A 70 -23.04 -1.52 -9.84
C LEU A 70 -22.99 -0.58 -8.64
N ARG A 71 -23.98 -0.63 -7.74
CA ARG A 71 -23.96 0.16 -6.50
C ARG A 71 -22.76 -0.15 -5.62
N SER A 72 -22.40 -1.42 -5.49
CA SER A 72 -21.21 -1.83 -4.73
C SER A 72 -19.90 -1.37 -5.37
N VAL A 73 -19.79 -1.38 -6.70
CA VAL A 73 -18.63 -0.83 -7.42
C VAL A 73 -18.55 0.69 -7.21
N VAL A 74 -19.66 1.41 -7.32
CA VAL A 74 -19.71 2.87 -7.05
C VAL A 74 -19.27 3.17 -5.63
N SER A 75 -19.82 2.46 -4.63
CA SER A 75 -19.43 2.64 -3.22
C SER A 75 -17.93 2.40 -3.03
N HIS A 76 -17.40 1.31 -3.60
CA HIS A 76 -15.98 1.01 -3.53
C HIS A 76 -15.12 2.13 -4.13
N MET A 77 -15.45 2.60 -5.33
CA MET A 77 -14.70 3.66 -6.02
C MET A 77 -14.75 5.00 -5.26
N GLN A 78 -15.90 5.33 -4.68
CA GLN A 78 -16.10 6.54 -3.86
C GLN A 78 -15.33 6.47 -2.54
N GLU A 79 -15.36 5.32 -1.84
CA GLU A 79 -14.64 5.09 -0.58
C GLU A 79 -13.12 5.23 -0.76
N GLN A 80 -12.59 4.73 -1.88
CA GLN A 80 -11.18 4.90 -2.23
C GLN A 80 -10.85 6.33 -2.69
N GLY A 81 -11.86 7.11 -3.09
CA GLY A 81 -11.76 8.51 -3.46
C GLY A 81 -10.97 8.74 -4.75
N PHE A 82 -11.16 7.91 -5.77
CA PHE A 82 -10.43 7.99 -7.04
C PHE A 82 -10.72 9.24 -7.88
N THR A 83 -11.76 10.00 -7.55
CA THR A 83 -12.03 11.32 -8.14
C THR A 83 -11.52 12.47 -7.28
N ARG A 84 -10.93 12.19 -6.11
CA ARG A 84 -10.40 13.21 -5.19
C ARG A 84 -8.90 13.33 -5.39
N PRO A 85 -8.40 14.46 -5.94
CA PRO A 85 -6.97 14.65 -6.19
C PRO A 85 -6.11 14.37 -4.95
N GLY A 86 -6.53 14.79 -3.76
CA GLY A 86 -5.78 14.54 -2.51
C GLY A 86 -5.51 13.04 -2.22
N ARG A 87 -6.45 12.15 -2.54
CA ARG A 87 -6.25 10.68 -2.36
C ARG A 87 -5.23 10.14 -3.34
N ILE A 88 -5.30 10.59 -4.60
CA ILE A 88 -4.35 10.20 -5.64
C ILE A 88 -2.95 10.72 -5.31
N TYR A 89 -2.86 11.98 -4.84
CA TYR A 89 -1.61 12.59 -4.38
C TYR A 89 -0.93 11.73 -3.31
N VAL A 90 -1.68 11.23 -2.31
CA VAL A 90 -1.10 10.39 -1.24
C VAL A 90 -0.53 9.08 -1.79
N LYS A 91 -1.26 8.41 -2.71
CA LYS A 91 -0.76 7.18 -3.34
C LYS A 91 0.52 7.46 -4.14
N GLU A 92 0.52 8.54 -4.92
CA GLU A 92 1.66 8.94 -5.74
C GLU A 92 2.86 9.39 -4.90
N ALA A 93 2.64 10.13 -3.81
CA ALA A 93 3.69 10.53 -2.87
C ALA A 93 4.40 9.34 -2.24
N ARG A 94 3.69 8.24 -1.96
CA ARG A 94 4.32 6.99 -1.48
C ARG A 94 5.19 6.34 -2.53
N LEU A 95 4.72 6.26 -3.78
CA LEU A 95 5.50 5.74 -4.89
C LEU A 95 6.75 6.59 -5.12
N GLU A 96 6.57 7.90 -5.21
CA GLU A 96 7.65 8.85 -5.46
C GLU A 96 8.68 8.86 -4.32
N THR A 97 8.24 8.69 -3.07
CA THR A 97 9.14 8.46 -1.93
C THR A 97 9.94 7.18 -2.11
N THR A 98 9.31 6.10 -2.58
CA THR A 98 9.99 4.82 -2.84
C THR A 98 11.05 4.99 -3.94
N ARG A 99 10.73 5.74 -4.99
CA ARG A 99 11.68 6.05 -6.08
C ARG A 99 12.84 6.91 -5.58
N LEU A 100 12.60 7.94 -4.77
CA LEU A 100 13.63 8.75 -4.15
C LEU A 100 14.56 7.92 -3.24
N ILE A 101 13.98 7.03 -2.42
CA ILE A 101 14.75 6.09 -1.58
C ILE A 101 15.61 5.17 -2.46
N SER A 102 15.03 4.60 -3.51
CA SER A 102 15.77 3.77 -4.47
C SER A 102 16.93 4.53 -5.10
N PHE A 103 16.73 5.79 -5.50
CA PHE A 103 17.80 6.66 -6.00
C PHE A 103 18.93 6.83 -4.98
N ILE A 104 18.62 7.10 -3.71
CA ILE A 104 19.59 7.32 -2.62
C ILE A 104 20.43 6.07 -2.33
N TYR A 105 19.80 4.90 -2.29
CA TYR A 105 20.44 3.67 -1.80
C TYR A 105 20.99 2.77 -2.90
N THR A 106 20.28 2.68 -4.03
CA THR A 106 20.61 1.76 -5.13
C THR A 106 20.89 2.46 -6.46
N GLY A 107 20.52 3.75 -6.59
CA GLY A 107 20.71 4.53 -7.80
C GLY A 107 22.03 5.31 -7.85
N PRO A 108 22.23 6.13 -8.91
CA PRO A 108 23.44 6.92 -9.14
C PRO A 108 23.49 8.20 -8.28
N CYS A 109 23.14 8.11 -7.00
CA CYS A 109 23.17 9.24 -6.08
C CYS A 109 24.61 9.50 -5.61
N ASN A 110 25.12 10.72 -5.88
CA ASN A 110 26.48 11.09 -5.51
C ASN A 110 26.63 11.23 -3.97
N PRO A 111 27.85 11.16 -3.42
CA PRO A 111 28.05 11.18 -1.97
C PRO A 111 27.55 12.43 -1.26
N ASN A 112 27.58 13.60 -1.92
CA ASN A 112 27.16 14.87 -1.32
C ASN A 112 25.64 14.93 -1.22
N THR A 113 24.94 14.62 -2.31
CA THR A 113 23.48 14.49 -2.35
C THR A 113 23.01 13.41 -1.39
N LYS A 114 23.70 12.27 -1.32
CA LYS A 114 23.39 11.22 -0.36
C LYS A 114 23.50 11.69 1.09
N ARG A 115 24.58 12.39 1.45
CA ARG A 115 24.74 12.99 2.80
C ARG A 115 23.69 14.06 3.09
N TYR A 116 23.26 14.80 2.09
CA TYR A 116 22.17 15.76 2.25
C TYR A 116 20.84 15.04 2.50
N LEU A 117 20.52 14.03 1.70
CA LEU A 117 19.25 13.30 1.76
C LEU A 117 19.18 12.27 2.89
N ILE A 118 20.30 11.94 3.52
CA ILE A 118 20.38 11.06 4.70
C ILE A 118 20.73 11.92 5.92
N GLY A 119 19.92 11.86 6.98
CA GLY A 119 20.21 12.58 8.22
C GLY A 119 18.98 12.82 9.08
N GLU A 120 19.13 13.61 10.15
CA GLU A 120 18.08 13.85 11.15
C GLU A 120 16.79 14.43 10.53
N LYS A 121 16.95 15.24 9.47
CA LYS A 121 15.86 15.93 8.78
C LYS A 121 15.59 15.38 7.38
N ALA A 122 15.98 14.13 7.12
CA ALA A 122 15.82 13.49 5.81
C ALA A 122 14.37 13.48 5.36
N LEU A 123 13.45 13.14 6.27
CA LEU A 123 12.02 13.00 5.95
C LEU A 123 11.36 14.32 5.58
N GLU A 124 11.68 15.42 6.28
CA GLU A 124 11.23 16.76 5.88
C GLU A 124 11.69 17.10 4.46
N ARG A 125 12.97 16.84 4.15
CA ARG A 125 13.53 17.11 2.82
C ARG A 125 12.89 16.24 1.75
N HIS A 126 12.71 14.95 2.03
CA HIS A 126 12.03 14.03 1.11
C HIS A 126 10.62 14.51 0.80
N ALA A 127 9.87 14.99 1.78
CA ALA A 127 8.51 15.50 1.56
C ALA A 127 8.49 16.69 0.59
N VAL A 128 9.43 17.65 0.73
CA VAL A 128 9.52 18.79 -0.18
C VAL A 128 9.92 18.34 -1.60
N ILE A 129 10.91 17.47 -1.71
CA ILE A 129 11.40 16.95 -3.00
C ILE A 129 10.33 16.14 -3.72
N VAL A 130 9.68 15.20 -3.02
CA VAL A 130 8.58 14.38 -3.56
C VAL A 130 7.44 15.27 -4.06
N ARG A 131 7.05 16.27 -3.26
CA ARG A 131 6.00 17.20 -3.66
C ARG A 131 6.40 18.00 -4.90
N HIS A 132 7.64 18.48 -4.96
CA HIS A 132 8.15 19.23 -6.12
C HIS A 132 8.01 18.41 -7.42
N TYR A 133 8.42 17.15 -7.39
CA TYR A 133 8.33 16.26 -8.55
C TYR A 133 6.88 15.92 -8.94
N ILE A 134 6.01 15.67 -7.96
CA ILE A 134 4.57 15.48 -8.22
C ILE A 134 3.96 16.74 -8.81
N LYS A 135 4.27 17.92 -8.24
CA LYS A 135 3.82 19.21 -8.75
C LYS A 135 4.24 19.41 -10.21
N LYS A 136 5.51 19.21 -10.57
CA LYS A 136 5.96 19.31 -11.98
C LYS A 136 5.16 18.37 -12.88
N ARG A 137 4.91 17.13 -12.45
CA ARG A 137 4.12 16.15 -13.21
C ARG A 137 2.67 16.60 -13.39
N TRP A 138 2.01 17.00 -12.31
CA TRP A 138 0.60 17.39 -12.31
C TRP A 138 0.37 18.73 -13.02
N GLN A 139 1.33 19.66 -12.98
CA GLN A 139 1.29 20.89 -13.76
C GLN A 139 1.33 20.60 -15.26
N ARG A 140 2.20 19.66 -15.70
CA ARG A 140 2.23 19.22 -17.10
C ARG A 140 0.93 18.55 -17.55
N LEU A 141 0.19 17.93 -16.62
CA LEU A 141 -1.12 17.33 -16.88
C LEU A 141 -2.28 18.34 -16.80
N GLY A 142 -2.03 19.57 -16.32
CA GLY A 142 -3.08 20.57 -16.09
C GLY A 142 -3.98 20.30 -14.88
N ILE A 143 -3.60 19.37 -14.00
CA ILE A 143 -4.39 18.97 -12.82
C ILE A 143 -3.99 19.78 -11.58
N TRP A 144 -2.77 20.32 -11.56
CA TRP A 144 -2.24 21.00 -10.40
C TRP A 144 -2.96 22.32 -10.13
N ASP A 145 -3.61 22.43 -8.96
CA ASP A 145 -4.12 23.71 -8.48
C ASP A 145 -3.02 24.50 -7.74
N SER A 146 -2.83 25.76 -8.13
CA SER A 146 -1.93 26.70 -7.45
C SER A 146 -2.28 26.95 -5.98
N SER A 147 -3.55 26.71 -5.59
CA SER A 147 -4.04 26.84 -4.22
C SER A 147 -3.47 25.77 -3.29
N TRP A 148 -3.05 24.61 -3.82
CA TRP A 148 -2.46 23.52 -3.06
C TRP A 148 -1.06 23.95 -2.58
N GLY A 149 -1.01 24.56 -1.38
CA GLY A 149 0.19 25.18 -0.82
C GLY A 149 1.32 24.20 -0.47
N ILE A 150 2.38 24.71 0.17
CA ILE A 150 3.43 23.85 0.75
C ILE A 150 3.03 23.48 2.18
N PRO A 151 2.96 22.19 2.51
CA PRO A 151 2.58 21.78 3.84
C PRO A 151 3.55 22.26 4.92
N GLY A 152 3.02 22.89 5.98
CA GLY A 152 3.80 23.27 7.16
C GLY A 152 4.34 24.71 7.17
N ARG A 153 3.93 25.58 6.25
CA ARG A 153 4.02 27.03 6.49
C ARG A 153 2.97 27.43 7.52
N VAL A 154 3.40 28.07 8.60
CA VAL A 154 2.51 28.75 9.57
C VAL A 154 2.05 30.07 8.95
N GLN A 155 1.42 30.00 7.77
CA GLN A 155 0.63 31.11 7.25
C GLN A 155 -0.82 30.78 7.57
N THR A 156 -1.43 31.67 8.35
CA THR A 156 -2.71 31.56 9.05
C THR A 156 -3.95 31.33 8.18
N HIS A 157 -3.80 31.06 6.88
CA HIS A 157 -4.93 30.83 5.95
C HIS A 157 -4.68 29.77 4.86
N CYS A 158 -3.66 28.91 4.98
CA CYS A 158 -3.50 27.76 4.07
C CYS A 158 -3.91 26.48 4.80
N GLU A 159 -5.03 25.90 4.39
CA GLU A 159 -5.68 24.72 5.02
C GLU A 159 -4.91 23.40 4.85
N ASP A 160 -3.81 23.39 4.08
CA ASP A 160 -2.98 22.20 3.83
C ASP A 160 -1.77 22.06 4.77
N CYS A 161 -1.98 22.19 6.07
CA CYS A 161 -0.92 22.03 7.08
C CYS A 161 -0.65 20.56 7.44
N VAL A 162 0.21 19.87 6.68
CA VAL A 162 0.76 18.55 7.10
C VAL A 162 1.83 18.72 8.16
N ARG A 163 1.63 18.08 9.32
CA ARG A 163 2.71 17.86 10.30
C ARG A 163 3.64 16.75 9.80
N VAL A 164 4.91 17.08 9.54
CA VAL A 164 5.99 16.14 9.15
C VAL A 164 6.24 14.99 10.15
N ARG A 165 5.58 15.01 11.32
CA ARG A 165 5.74 13.99 12.37
C ARG A 165 5.32 12.58 11.94
N THR A 166 4.49 12.43 10.91
CA THR A 166 3.80 11.17 10.56
C THR A 166 4.43 10.42 9.38
N LEU A 167 5.18 11.09 8.50
CA LEU A 167 6.09 10.40 7.56
C LEU A 167 7.15 9.60 8.33
N ARG A 168 7.53 10.06 9.53
CA ARG A 168 8.46 9.38 10.44
C ARG A 168 7.91 8.08 11.05
N SER A 169 6.61 7.97 11.31
CA SER A 169 6.00 6.71 11.73
C SER A 169 5.68 5.80 10.54
N THR A 170 5.45 6.35 9.35
CA THR A 170 5.00 5.57 8.19
C THR A 170 6.13 4.88 7.43
N ILE A 171 7.34 5.47 7.44
CA ILE A 171 8.50 5.03 6.65
C ILE A 171 9.54 4.26 7.50
N LEU A 172 9.59 4.47 8.83
CA LEU A 172 10.70 3.97 9.67
C LEU A 172 10.29 3.05 10.84
N THR A 173 9.02 2.80 11.11
CA THR A 173 8.66 1.68 12.00
C THR A 173 8.62 0.40 11.16
N GLU A 174 9.22 -0.67 11.69
CA GLU A 174 8.91 -2.04 11.25
C GLU A 174 7.38 -2.17 11.09
N PRO A 175 6.87 -3.04 10.18
CA PRO A 175 5.43 -3.23 10.04
C PRO A 175 4.84 -3.52 11.41
N GLU A 176 4.20 -2.52 12.02
CA GLU A 176 3.36 -2.73 13.19
C GLU A 176 2.37 -3.81 12.78
N PRO A 177 2.19 -4.86 13.60
CA PRO A 177 1.32 -5.97 13.25
C PRO A 177 -0.02 -5.38 12.86
N VAL A 178 -0.38 -5.58 11.59
CA VAL A 178 -1.66 -5.22 11.02
C VAL A 178 -2.71 -5.71 12.03
N ASP A 179 -3.39 -4.78 12.70
CA ASP A 179 -4.54 -5.18 13.51
C ASP A 179 -5.45 -5.98 12.59
N ARG A 180 -6.03 -7.07 13.11
CA ARG A 180 -6.86 -8.03 12.37
C ARG A 180 -8.06 -7.38 11.68
N SER A 181 -8.32 -6.09 11.92
CA SER A 181 -9.32 -5.28 11.24
C SER A 181 -8.95 -4.89 9.80
N GLY A 182 -7.67 -4.93 9.39
CA GLY A 182 -7.27 -4.57 8.02
C GLY A 182 -7.58 -3.10 7.64
N ILE A 183 -7.89 -2.26 8.63
CA ILE A 183 -8.21 -0.84 8.42
C ILE A 183 -6.88 -0.07 8.50
N PRO A 184 -6.50 0.70 7.45
CA PRO A 184 -5.30 1.53 7.53
C PRO A 184 -5.43 2.56 8.66
N ASP A 185 -4.30 2.82 9.31
CA ASP A 185 -4.14 3.74 10.43
C ASP A 185 -4.81 5.12 10.14
N LYS A 186 -5.91 5.41 10.84
CA LYS A 186 -6.74 6.62 10.64
C LYS A 186 -5.95 7.91 10.84
N ASP A 187 -4.87 7.87 11.61
CA ASP A 187 -4.06 9.03 11.97
C ASP A 187 -3.21 9.57 10.80
N ASN A 188 -3.00 8.76 9.74
CA ASN A 188 -2.33 9.22 8.52
C ASN A 188 -3.28 9.82 7.48
N GLU A 189 -4.56 9.44 7.49
CA GLU A 189 -5.57 10.02 6.61
C GLU A 189 -6.04 11.39 7.10
N GLU A 190 -5.98 11.65 8.41
CA GLU A 190 -6.35 12.96 8.97
C GLU A 190 -5.46 14.12 8.51
N LEU A 191 -4.23 13.84 8.06
CA LEU A 191 -3.25 14.84 7.63
C LEU A 191 -3.46 15.36 6.22
N TRP A 192 -4.26 14.65 5.42
CA TRP A 192 -4.64 15.02 4.05
C TRP A 192 -6.14 15.17 3.89
N ARG A 193 -6.88 15.28 5.01
CA ARG A 193 -8.24 15.80 4.95
C ARG A 193 -8.13 17.26 4.51
N LEU A 194 -8.29 17.49 3.21
CA LEU A 194 -9.07 18.63 2.72
C LEU A 194 -10.37 18.58 3.51
N LYS A 195 -10.40 19.29 4.65
CA LYS A 195 -11.40 19.12 5.70
C LYS A 195 -12.80 19.60 5.28
N ASP A 196 -12.90 20.21 4.10
CA ASP A 196 -14.12 20.87 3.62
C ASP A 196 -14.70 20.26 2.34
N LEU A 197 -14.29 19.05 1.94
CA LEU A 197 -15.05 18.34 0.92
C LEU A 197 -16.30 17.73 1.58
N PRO A 198 -17.52 18.15 1.19
CA PRO A 198 -18.75 17.67 1.79
C PRO A 198 -18.78 16.14 1.77
N GLU A 199 -19.29 15.56 2.86
CA GLU A 199 -19.54 14.12 2.97
C GLU A 199 -20.43 13.71 1.79
N TYR A 200 -19.77 13.21 0.75
CA TYR A 200 -20.35 13.04 -0.57
C TYR A 200 -21.47 12.02 -0.48
N MET A 201 -22.71 12.48 -0.62
CA MET A 201 -23.89 11.63 -0.66
C MET A 201 -23.90 10.85 -1.98
N PRO A 202 -23.97 9.50 -1.98
CA PRO A 202 -23.93 8.65 -3.19
C PRO A 202 -25.09 8.82 -4.19
N SER A 203 -25.88 9.89 -4.09
CA SER A 203 -27.17 10.03 -4.75
C SER A 203 -27.15 10.91 -6.00
N ASP A 204 -26.09 11.66 -6.27
CA ASP A 204 -26.05 12.50 -7.47
C ASP A 204 -25.88 11.63 -8.74
N PRO A 205 -26.87 11.58 -9.65
CA PRO A 205 -26.70 10.91 -10.95
C PRO A 205 -25.60 11.56 -11.80
N SER A 206 -25.19 12.78 -11.46
CA SER A 206 -24.12 13.51 -12.13
C SER A 206 -22.71 13.10 -11.68
N ASP A 207 -22.58 12.19 -10.69
CA ASP A 207 -21.27 11.71 -10.23
C ASP A 207 -20.49 11.07 -11.40
N PRO A 208 -19.28 11.56 -11.73
CA PRO A 208 -18.45 10.97 -12.78
C PRO A 208 -18.11 9.49 -12.51
N VAL A 209 -17.96 9.06 -11.26
CA VAL A 209 -17.78 7.64 -10.90
C VAL A 209 -19.00 6.83 -11.29
N ARG A 210 -20.19 7.32 -10.92
CA ARG A 210 -21.44 6.63 -11.22
C ARG A 210 -21.65 6.54 -12.73
N GLN A 211 -21.43 7.63 -13.46
CA GLN A 211 -21.52 7.62 -14.92
C GLN A 211 -20.55 6.62 -15.54
N ALA A 212 -19.29 6.59 -15.09
CA ALA A 212 -18.31 5.63 -15.58
C ALA A 212 -18.70 4.17 -15.29
N VAL A 213 -19.29 3.89 -14.12
CA VAL A 213 -19.80 2.55 -13.77
C VAL A 213 -21.02 2.19 -14.62
N GLU A 214 -21.95 3.13 -14.84
CA GLU A 214 -23.15 2.89 -15.64
C GLU A 214 -22.86 2.57 -17.10
N LEU A 215 -21.82 3.19 -17.68
CA LEU A 215 -21.32 2.84 -19.02
C LEU A 215 -20.88 1.37 -19.14
N ARG A 216 -20.65 0.69 -18.01
CA ARG A 216 -20.22 -0.71 -17.96
C ARG A 216 -21.35 -1.71 -17.69
N ARG A 217 -22.59 -1.24 -17.46
CA ARG A 217 -23.76 -2.07 -17.12
C ARG A 217 -23.96 -3.28 -18.06
N TYR A 218 -23.73 -3.10 -19.35
CA TYR A 218 -23.96 -4.14 -20.36
C TYR A 218 -22.70 -4.85 -20.84
N LEU A 219 -21.53 -4.48 -20.31
CA LEU A 219 -20.26 -5.07 -20.71
C LEU A 219 -20.08 -6.46 -20.08
N ARG A 220 -19.53 -7.38 -20.88
CA ARG A 220 -19.11 -8.69 -20.37
C ARG A 220 -17.85 -8.58 -19.53
N ARG A 221 -17.56 -9.62 -18.75
CA ARG A 221 -16.32 -9.67 -17.98
C ARG A 221 -15.12 -9.54 -18.91
N GLY A 222 -14.22 -8.61 -18.59
CA GLY A 222 -13.03 -8.39 -19.40
C GLY A 222 -13.29 -7.76 -20.77
N GLU A 223 -14.49 -7.24 -21.03
CA GLU A 223 -14.71 -6.37 -22.17
C GLU A 223 -14.16 -4.96 -21.84
N PRO A 224 -13.32 -4.37 -22.72
CA PRO A 224 -12.79 -3.04 -22.49
C PRO A 224 -13.89 -1.99 -22.65
N MET A 225 -13.91 -0.99 -21.76
CA MET A 225 -14.78 0.17 -21.96
C MET A 225 -14.17 1.07 -23.03
N PRO A 226 -14.94 1.53 -24.03
CA PRO A 226 -14.46 2.44 -25.06
C PRO A 226 -14.42 3.87 -24.51
N LEU A 227 -13.55 4.14 -23.53
CA LEU A 227 -13.23 5.53 -23.20
C LEU A 227 -12.07 5.98 -24.08
N PRO A 228 -12.29 6.96 -24.98
CA PRO A 228 -11.18 7.53 -25.70
C PRO A 228 -10.22 8.19 -24.69
N PRO A 229 -8.91 7.98 -24.82
CA PRO A 229 -7.94 8.78 -24.09
C PRO A 229 -8.21 10.25 -24.40
N ARG A 230 -8.17 11.10 -23.36
CA ARG A 230 -8.29 12.55 -23.52
C ARG A 230 -6.91 13.20 -23.46
N ASP A 231 -6.72 14.24 -24.26
CA ASP A 231 -5.49 15.02 -24.22
C ASP A 231 -5.32 15.73 -22.87
N ASN A 232 -4.14 16.32 -22.65
CA ASN A 232 -3.83 17.07 -21.42
C ASN A 232 -4.86 18.19 -21.19
N LEU A 233 -5.18 18.43 -19.91
CA LEU A 233 -6.06 19.54 -19.54
C LEU A 233 -5.38 20.87 -19.84
N THR A 234 -6.15 21.81 -20.39
CA THR A 234 -5.71 23.20 -20.51
C THR A 234 -5.90 23.91 -19.17
N SER A 235 -5.21 25.02 -18.95
CA SER A 235 -5.38 25.85 -17.74
C SER A 235 -6.78 26.46 -17.59
N CYS A 236 -7.61 26.37 -18.64
CA CYS A 236 -8.98 26.86 -18.66
C CYS A 236 -10.02 25.72 -18.65
N ALA A 237 -9.59 24.49 -18.37
CA ALA A 237 -10.49 23.34 -18.31
C ALA A 237 -11.59 23.56 -17.27
N SER A 238 -12.83 23.31 -17.68
CA SER A 238 -13.99 23.28 -16.80
C SER A 238 -13.91 22.12 -15.80
N PRO A 239 -14.63 22.20 -14.66
CA PRO A 239 -14.68 21.09 -13.70
C PRO A 239 -15.11 19.76 -14.34
N LYS A 240 -16.04 19.81 -15.30
CA LYS A 240 -16.48 18.61 -16.03
C LYS A 240 -15.40 18.04 -16.93
N GLU A 241 -14.60 18.88 -17.61
CA GLU A 241 -13.46 18.40 -18.39
C GLU A 241 -12.40 17.75 -17.50
N LEU A 242 -12.16 18.28 -16.30
CA LEU A 242 -11.28 17.67 -15.31
C LEU A 242 -11.81 16.31 -14.84
N GLU A 243 -13.09 16.22 -14.49
CA GLU A 243 -13.73 14.95 -14.11
C GLU A 243 -13.63 13.91 -15.22
N ASP A 244 -14.00 14.30 -16.45
CA ASP A 244 -13.90 13.46 -17.63
C ASP A 244 -12.45 13.01 -17.90
N PHE A 245 -11.48 13.90 -17.70
CA PHE A 245 -10.06 13.57 -17.83
C PHE A 245 -9.63 12.55 -16.78
N LEU A 246 -10.05 12.72 -15.51
CA LEU A 246 -9.72 11.80 -14.41
C LEU A 246 -10.29 10.40 -14.66
N VAL A 247 -11.56 10.30 -15.09
CA VAL A 247 -12.19 9.00 -15.35
C VAL A 247 -11.65 8.30 -16.60
N SER A 248 -10.99 9.04 -17.51
CA SER A 248 -10.32 8.46 -18.68
C SER A 248 -8.90 7.97 -18.39
N ARG A 249 -8.37 8.16 -17.18
CA ARG A 249 -6.99 7.79 -16.84
C ARG A 249 -6.83 6.29 -16.54
N PRO A 250 -5.64 5.71 -16.79
CA PRO A 250 -5.36 4.31 -16.50
C PRO A 250 -5.61 3.93 -15.05
N PHE A 251 -5.17 4.74 -14.08
CA PHE A 251 -5.38 4.42 -12.67
C PHE A 251 -6.86 4.29 -12.30
N PHE A 252 -7.70 5.18 -12.82
CA PHE A 252 -9.13 5.16 -12.54
C PHE A 252 -9.77 3.90 -13.14
N LEU A 253 -9.44 3.61 -14.40
CA LEU A 253 -10.02 2.48 -15.12
C LEU A 253 -9.53 1.12 -14.60
N PHE A 254 -8.28 1.05 -14.15
CA PHE A 254 -7.76 -0.15 -13.52
C PHE A 254 -8.52 -0.43 -12.22
N GLU A 255 -8.71 0.59 -11.38
CA GLU A 255 -9.40 0.46 -10.10
C GLU A 255 -10.90 0.18 -10.30
N LEU A 256 -11.50 0.72 -11.35
CA LEU A 256 -12.85 0.39 -11.78
C LEU A 256 -12.96 -1.11 -12.13
N GLU A 257 -12.13 -1.61 -13.06
CA GLU A 257 -12.12 -3.03 -13.43
C GLU A 257 -11.76 -3.96 -12.26
N TYR A 258 -10.90 -3.50 -11.35
CA TYR A 258 -10.58 -4.19 -10.11
C TYR A 258 -11.78 -4.29 -9.17
N GLY A 259 -12.52 -3.20 -8.98
CA GLY A 259 -13.78 -3.16 -8.24
C GLY A 259 -14.84 -4.07 -8.83
N GLU A 260 -14.98 -4.11 -10.16
CA GLU A 260 -15.88 -5.05 -10.85
C GLU A 260 -15.50 -6.51 -10.58
N GLU A 261 -14.21 -6.83 -10.68
CA GLU A 261 -13.72 -8.19 -10.47
C GLU A 261 -13.90 -8.63 -9.01
N ILE A 262 -13.79 -7.71 -8.04
CA ILE A 262 -14.19 -7.93 -6.64
C ILE A 262 -15.66 -8.33 -6.57
N GLN A 263 -16.57 -7.57 -7.18
CA GLN A 263 -18.01 -7.87 -7.10
C GLN A 263 -18.35 -9.21 -7.77
N ARG A 264 -17.74 -9.50 -8.93
CA ARG A 264 -17.91 -10.79 -9.60
C ARG A 264 -17.46 -11.95 -8.72
N LYS A 265 -16.35 -11.80 -7.99
CA LYS A 265 -15.91 -12.80 -7.00
C LYS A 265 -16.94 -13.01 -5.89
N TRP A 266 -17.59 -11.95 -5.40
CA TRP A 266 -18.60 -12.05 -4.34
C TRP A 266 -19.90 -12.73 -4.77
N ARG A 267 -20.17 -12.84 -6.09
CA ARG A 267 -21.28 -13.66 -6.59
C ARG A 267 -21.07 -15.15 -6.37
N VAL A 268 -19.82 -15.59 -6.25
CA VAL A 268 -19.50 -16.99 -5.99
C VAL A 268 -19.62 -17.24 -4.50
N PRO A 269 -20.50 -18.17 -4.05
CA PRO A 269 -20.64 -18.49 -2.65
C PRO A 269 -19.29 -18.83 -2.00
N HIS A 270 -19.03 -18.31 -0.80
CA HIS A 270 -17.73 -18.45 -0.14
C HIS A 270 -17.25 -19.91 -0.02
N ARG A 271 -18.17 -20.86 0.21
CA ARG A 271 -17.89 -22.30 0.24
C ARG A 271 -17.35 -22.82 -1.10
N LYS A 272 -17.87 -22.30 -2.21
CA LYS A 272 -17.46 -22.63 -3.59
C LYS A 272 -16.17 -21.91 -4.01
N LEU A 273 -15.72 -20.89 -3.28
CA LEU A 273 -14.47 -20.18 -3.55
C LEU A 273 -13.23 -20.98 -3.15
N VAL A 274 -13.35 -22.02 -2.30
CA VAL A 274 -12.20 -22.77 -1.77
C VAL A 274 -11.30 -23.39 -2.86
N PRO A 275 -11.83 -24.06 -3.90
CA PRO A 275 -11.02 -24.55 -5.02
C PRO A 275 -10.44 -23.41 -5.88
N VAL A 276 -11.07 -22.24 -5.82
CA VAL A 276 -10.74 -21.02 -6.58
C VAL A 276 -9.87 -20.05 -5.75
N ILE A 277 -9.40 -20.45 -4.56
CA ILE A 277 -8.62 -19.59 -3.63
C ILE A 277 -7.37 -18.98 -4.26
N LYS A 278 -6.82 -19.59 -5.32
CA LYS A 278 -5.70 -19.02 -6.08
C LYS A 278 -6.09 -17.83 -6.97
N TRP A 279 -7.36 -17.43 -6.98
CA TRP A 279 -7.82 -16.30 -7.75
C TRP A 279 -7.37 -14.99 -7.11
N ASN A 280 -6.21 -14.55 -7.59
CA ASN A 280 -5.72 -13.20 -7.37
C ASN A 280 -6.42 -12.24 -8.35
N ILE A 281 -7.33 -11.43 -7.81
CA ILE A 281 -8.09 -10.43 -8.56
C ILE A 281 -7.15 -9.47 -9.27
N PHE A 282 -6.09 -9.02 -8.57
CA PHE A 282 -5.12 -8.09 -9.13
C PHE A 282 -4.43 -8.69 -10.35
N ASP A 283 -3.90 -9.91 -10.23
CA ASP A 283 -3.22 -10.58 -11.35
C ASP A 283 -4.18 -10.83 -12.52
N THR A 284 -5.46 -11.10 -12.23
CA THR A 284 -6.48 -11.29 -13.27
C THR A 284 -6.71 -10.00 -14.08
N VAL A 285 -6.84 -8.86 -13.40
CA VAL A 285 -6.99 -7.55 -14.08
C VAL A 285 -5.70 -7.19 -14.83
N VAL A 286 -4.53 -7.36 -14.20
CA VAL A 286 -3.23 -7.10 -14.83
C VAL A 286 -3.03 -7.94 -16.09
N ASN A 287 -3.31 -9.24 -16.05
CA ASN A 287 -3.15 -10.11 -17.21
C ASN A 287 -4.05 -9.66 -18.38
N ARG A 288 -5.32 -9.30 -18.09
CA ARG A 288 -6.21 -8.73 -19.11
C ARG A 288 -5.66 -7.42 -19.69
N TRP A 289 -5.09 -6.56 -18.86
CA TRP A 289 -4.47 -5.32 -19.33
C TRP A 289 -3.21 -5.57 -20.17
N LYS A 290 -2.42 -6.59 -19.84
CA LYS A 290 -1.26 -7.03 -20.63
C LYS A 290 -1.70 -7.57 -22.00
N GLU A 291 -2.71 -8.43 -22.03
CA GLU A 291 -3.28 -8.98 -23.27
C GLU A 291 -3.79 -7.90 -24.23
N ARG A 292 -4.32 -6.80 -23.69
CA ARG A 292 -4.79 -5.65 -24.47
C ARG A 292 -3.67 -4.67 -24.87
N GLY A 293 -2.45 -4.83 -24.34
CA GLY A 293 -1.37 -3.84 -24.52
C GLY A 293 -1.57 -2.53 -23.74
N ASN A 294 -2.47 -2.52 -22.76
CA ASN A 294 -2.76 -1.35 -21.92
C ASN A 294 -1.87 -1.26 -20.67
N TRP A 295 -1.15 -2.33 -20.34
CA TRP A 295 -0.30 -2.42 -19.16
C TRP A 295 1.10 -1.84 -19.40
N ASN A 296 1.56 -0.98 -18.50
CA ASN A 296 2.96 -0.57 -18.42
C ASN A 296 3.69 -1.36 -17.32
N GLU A 297 4.79 -2.03 -17.66
CA GLU A 297 5.59 -2.79 -16.68
C GLU A 297 6.22 -1.91 -15.60
N GLU A 298 6.36 -0.60 -15.83
CA GLU A 298 6.78 0.33 -14.78
C GLU A 298 5.76 0.45 -13.64
N TRP A 299 4.48 0.20 -13.90
CA TRP A 299 3.43 0.21 -12.86
C TRP A 299 3.50 -1.02 -11.95
N ALA A 300 4.16 -2.10 -12.39
CA ALA A 300 4.41 -3.27 -11.55
C ALA A 300 5.40 -2.97 -10.41
N LYS A 301 6.10 -1.84 -10.45
CA LYS A 301 6.98 -1.38 -9.37
C LYS A 301 6.12 -1.10 -8.15
N ARG A 302 6.31 -1.92 -7.10
CA ARG A 302 5.60 -1.78 -5.83
C ARG A 302 6.23 -0.68 -4.98
N ASP A 303 5.40 0.06 -4.26
CA ASP A 303 5.87 0.90 -3.16
C ASP A 303 6.45 0.05 -2.03
N TYR A 304 7.04 0.69 -1.01
CA TYR A 304 7.59 -0.01 0.15
C TYR A 304 6.56 -0.83 0.97
N ARG A 305 5.26 -0.69 0.70
CA ARG A 305 4.16 -1.47 1.30
C ARG A 305 3.67 -2.60 0.39
N GLY A 306 4.25 -2.76 -0.79
CA GLY A 306 3.82 -3.76 -1.76
C GLY A 306 2.67 -3.31 -2.67
N ASN A 307 2.21 -2.06 -2.60
CA ASN A 307 1.15 -1.56 -3.46
C ASN A 307 1.71 -1.19 -4.83
N CYS A 308 1.01 -1.56 -5.90
CA CYS A 308 1.29 -1.04 -7.23
C CYS A 308 0.59 0.30 -7.41
N PHE A 309 1.21 1.23 -8.13
CA PHE A 309 0.57 2.47 -8.54
C PHE A 309 0.47 2.50 -10.05
N ILE A 310 -0.76 2.52 -10.54
CA ILE A 310 -1.05 2.65 -11.95
C ILE A 310 -0.83 4.11 -12.35
N GLY A 311 -0.15 4.32 -13.47
CA GLY A 311 0.25 5.65 -13.93
C GLY A 311 -0.91 6.55 -14.37
N TRP A 312 -0.54 7.78 -14.71
CA TRP A 312 -1.46 8.81 -15.17
C TRP A 312 -1.73 8.73 -16.66
N LYS A 313 -0.75 8.33 -17.45
CA LYS A 313 -0.81 8.32 -18.90
C LYS A 313 -0.90 6.92 -19.43
N TRP A 314 -1.65 6.75 -20.50
CA TRP A 314 -1.63 5.48 -21.21
C TRP A 314 -0.25 5.23 -21.83
N PRO A 315 0.16 3.95 -21.99
CA PRO A 315 1.45 3.64 -22.61
C PRO A 315 1.64 4.26 -24.01
N HIS A 316 0.55 4.51 -24.74
CA HIS A 316 0.56 5.08 -26.09
C HIS A 316 0.43 6.62 -26.12
N GLU A 317 0.19 7.29 -24.99
CA GLU A 317 0.03 8.76 -24.95
C GLU A 317 1.36 9.51 -24.88
N SER A 318 2.46 8.86 -24.48
CA SER A 318 3.73 9.53 -24.25
C SER A 318 4.89 8.56 -24.27
N ASP A 319 5.86 8.78 -25.17
CA ASP A 319 7.17 8.12 -25.13
C ASP A 319 8.03 8.62 -23.97
N VAL A 320 7.66 9.76 -23.37
CA VAL A 320 8.39 10.34 -22.24
C VAL A 320 8.08 9.55 -20.97
N PRO A 321 9.10 9.02 -20.26
CA PRO A 321 8.91 8.33 -18.99
C PRO A 321 8.16 9.19 -17.98
N GLU A 322 7.19 8.60 -17.25
CA GLU A 322 6.52 9.29 -16.15
C GLU A 322 7.44 9.47 -14.93
N ALA A 323 8.42 8.57 -14.80
CA ALA A 323 9.46 8.64 -13.78
C ALA A 323 10.39 9.81 -14.09
N ILE A 324 10.50 10.73 -13.13
CA ILE A 324 11.40 11.87 -13.27
C ILE A 324 12.81 11.42 -12.93
N ASP A 325 13.78 11.92 -13.68
CA ASP A 325 15.19 11.65 -13.42
C ASP A 325 15.64 12.41 -12.17
N TYR A 326 15.99 11.66 -11.13
CA TYR A 326 16.55 12.21 -9.90
C TYR A 326 18.01 12.61 -10.05
N SER A 327 18.65 12.38 -11.21
CA SER A 327 20.02 12.79 -11.45
C SER A 327 20.19 14.31 -11.30
N GLU A 328 19.13 15.10 -11.51
CA GLU A 328 19.11 16.54 -11.20
C GLU A 328 19.45 16.80 -9.71
N LEU A 329 19.07 15.92 -8.77
CA LEU A 329 19.46 16.05 -7.34
C LEU A 329 20.96 15.92 -7.10
N ASN A 330 21.74 15.39 -8.05
CA ASN A 330 23.19 15.37 -7.94
C ASN A 330 23.81 16.77 -8.08
N SER A 331 23.08 17.70 -8.69
CA SER A 331 23.47 19.10 -8.86
C SER A 331 22.39 19.99 -8.26
N ARG A 332 22.61 20.43 -7.02
CA ARG A 332 21.60 21.21 -6.26
C ARG A 332 21.17 22.48 -7.01
N ASP A 333 22.06 23.04 -7.81
CA ASP A 333 21.82 24.27 -8.58
C ASP A 333 21.00 24.03 -9.86
N ASP A 334 20.89 22.78 -10.32
CA ASP A 334 20.17 22.43 -11.56
C ASP A 334 18.68 22.13 -11.31
N ILE A 335 18.23 22.08 -10.05
CA ILE A 335 16.82 21.85 -9.75
C ILE A 335 16.07 23.17 -9.68
N ASP A 336 15.06 23.29 -10.55
CA ASP A 336 14.12 24.42 -10.61
C ASP A 336 13.14 24.46 -9.42
N PHE A 337 13.62 24.39 -8.18
CA PHE A 337 12.75 24.58 -7.02
C PHE A 337 12.12 25.97 -7.08
N THR A 338 10.83 26.03 -6.79
CA THR A 338 10.18 27.33 -6.62
C THR A 338 10.75 28.06 -5.40
N PRO A 339 10.72 29.40 -5.35
CA PRO A 339 11.20 30.15 -4.18
C PRO A 339 10.59 29.62 -2.88
N SER A 340 9.30 29.23 -2.93
CA SER A 340 8.62 28.69 -1.77
C SER A 340 9.15 27.33 -1.29
N GLU A 341 9.65 26.49 -2.20
CA GLU A 341 10.25 25.18 -1.90
C GLU A 341 11.69 25.35 -1.39
N ILE A 342 12.43 26.32 -1.95
CA ILE A 342 13.77 26.71 -1.46
C ILE A 342 13.65 27.19 -0.01
N ASP A 343 12.77 28.15 0.27
CA ASP A 343 12.49 28.63 1.64
C ASP A 343 12.14 27.47 2.59
N ALA A 344 11.40 26.46 2.12
CA ALA A 344 11.00 25.32 2.94
C ALA A 344 12.22 24.44 3.27
N LEU A 345 13.09 24.16 2.30
CA LEU A 345 14.34 23.44 2.49
C LEU A 345 15.29 24.21 3.43
N GLU A 346 15.40 25.52 3.25
CA GLU A 346 16.20 26.40 4.11
C GLU A 346 15.62 26.46 5.53
N ALA A 347 14.30 26.56 5.70
CA ALA A 347 13.66 26.51 7.00
C ALA A 347 13.88 25.18 7.71
N ILE A 348 13.93 24.07 6.97
CA ILE A 348 14.31 22.76 7.50
C ILE A 348 15.75 22.83 8.00
N GLU A 349 16.70 23.36 7.21
CA GLU A 349 18.11 23.51 7.61
C GLU A 349 18.29 24.41 8.84
N ALA A 350 17.60 25.54 8.89
CA ALA A 350 17.68 26.55 9.95
C ALA A 350 17.13 26.08 11.31
N ARG A 351 16.24 25.09 11.34
CA ARG A 351 15.75 24.50 12.60
C ARG A 351 16.95 23.97 13.39
N ARG A 352 17.30 24.62 14.50
CA ARG A 352 18.38 24.14 15.37
C ARG A 352 18.11 22.67 15.74
N PRO A 353 19.14 21.81 15.79
CA PRO A 353 18.97 20.48 16.33
C PRO A 353 18.31 20.64 17.70
N ILE A 354 17.19 19.93 17.91
CA ILE A 354 16.47 20.00 19.17
C ILE A 354 17.52 19.64 20.23
N PRO A 355 17.84 20.54 21.18
CA PRO A 355 18.86 20.25 22.18
C PRO A 355 18.49 18.90 22.78
N PRO A 356 19.46 17.98 22.97
CA PRO A 356 19.16 16.64 23.43
C PRO A 356 18.26 16.78 24.64
N THR A 357 17.01 16.29 24.52
CA THR A 357 16.03 16.34 25.62
C THR A 357 16.78 15.96 26.87
N SER A 358 16.77 16.82 27.90
CA SER A 358 17.60 16.61 29.08
C SER A 358 17.49 15.16 29.53
N ARG A 359 18.58 14.58 30.03
CA ARG A 359 18.58 13.19 30.50
C ARG A 359 17.36 12.89 31.40
N ALA A 360 16.91 13.87 32.19
CA ALA A 360 15.67 13.82 32.96
C ALA A 360 14.41 13.64 32.09
N ALA A 361 14.23 14.37 31.00
CA ALA A 361 13.12 14.19 30.06
C ALA A 361 13.18 12.83 29.33
N GLN A 362 14.38 12.34 29.01
CA GLN A 362 14.56 10.98 28.46
C GLN A 362 14.20 9.91 29.49
N GLU A 363 14.63 10.06 30.74
CA GLU A 363 14.30 9.14 31.84
C GLU A 363 12.80 9.15 32.18
N THR A 364 12.13 10.31 32.18
CA THR A 364 10.68 10.38 32.36
C THR A 364 9.94 9.71 31.21
N ARG A 365 10.39 9.91 29.96
CA ARG A 365 9.82 9.21 28.79
C ARG A 365 10.02 7.69 28.88
N TYR A 366 11.18 7.25 29.35
CA TYR A 366 11.49 5.82 29.53
C TYR A 366 10.71 5.19 30.70
N LYS A 367 10.52 5.93 31.79
CA LYS A 367 9.69 5.52 32.93
C LYS A 367 8.21 5.41 32.54
N ASN A 368 7.71 6.34 31.72
CA ASN A 368 6.34 6.29 31.19
C ASN A 368 6.13 5.16 30.18
N LEU A 369 7.15 4.81 29.38
CA LEU A 369 7.10 3.59 28.55
C LEU A 369 7.10 2.30 29.39
N LYS A 370 7.82 2.28 30.53
CA LYS A 370 7.88 1.11 31.43
C LYS A 370 6.64 0.94 32.32
N SER A 371 5.90 2.00 32.62
CA SER A 371 4.63 1.91 33.38
C SER A 371 3.46 1.44 32.51
N THR A 372 3.65 1.37 31.19
CA THR A 372 2.70 0.72 30.29
C THR A 372 2.92 -0.80 30.41
N PRO A 373 1.91 -1.61 30.79
CA PRO A 373 2.09 -3.04 31.02
C PRO A 373 2.63 -3.73 29.75
N PRO A 374 3.64 -4.61 29.87
CA PRO A 374 4.26 -5.21 28.70
C PRO A 374 3.25 -6.10 27.98
N LEU A 375 2.96 -5.77 26.72
CA LEU A 375 2.28 -6.65 25.77
C LEU A 375 3.17 -7.86 25.47
N ARG A 376 3.28 -8.81 26.42
CA ARG A 376 4.02 -10.08 26.24
C ARG A 376 3.51 -10.93 25.06
N ARG A 377 2.35 -10.58 24.47
CA ARG A 377 1.80 -11.20 23.27
C ARG A 377 2.43 -10.71 21.97
N SER A 378 2.80 -9.43 21.83
CA SER A 378 3.27 -8.88 20.55
C SER A 378 4.65 -9.39 20.16
N ALA A 379 5.60 -9.46 21.09
CA ALA A 379 6.95 -9.99 20.81
C ALA A 379 6.95 -11.49 20.43
N ARG A 380 5.99 -12.27 20.95
CA ARG A 380 5.84 -13.69 20.60
C ARG A 380 5.21 -13.86 19.21
N ILE A 381 4.28 -12.98 18.84
CA ILE A 381 3.64 -12.95 17.51
C ILE A 381 4.63 -12.49 16.44
N ALA A 382 5.38 -11.40 16.67
CA ALA A 382 6.42 -10.94 15.74
C ALA A 382 7.50 -12.01 15.48
N LYS A 383 7.89 -12.78 16.50
CA LYS A 383 8.85 -13.88 16.35
C LYS A 383 8.28 -15.09 15.58
N ILE A 384 6.96 -15.28 15.60
CA ILE A 384 6.26 -16.31 14.82
C ILE A 384 6.13 -15.85 13.36
N GLU A 385 5.79 -14.59 13.12
CA GLU A 385 5.63 -14.04 11.77
C GLU A 385 6.95 -13.90 11.02
N ALA A 386 8.04 -13.48 11.68
CA ALA A 386 9.37 -13.47 11.09
C ALA A 386 9.85 -14.87 10.68
N LYS A 387 9.50 -15.92 11.46
CA LYS A 387 9.79 -17.32 11.09
C LYS A 387 8.96 -17.78 9.89
N LYS A 388 7.70 -17.36 9.77
CA LYS A 388 6.85 -17.66 8.62
C LYS A 388 7.33 -16.98 7.34
N ALA A 389 7.80 -15.72 7.45
CA ALA A 389 8.36 -14.98 6.33
C ALA A 389 9.65 -15.64 5.80
N LEU A 390 10.56 -16.05 6.69
CA LEU A 390 11.79 -16.77 6.31
C LEU A 390 11.50 -18.15 5.70
N ALA A 391 10.50 -18.88 6.21
CA ALA A 391 10.09 -20.16 5.62
C ALA A 391 9.50 -19.98 4.21
N SER A 392 8.74 -18.91 3.98
CA SER A 392 8.15 -18.58 2.67
C SER A 392 9.21 -18.14 1.65
N PHE A 393 10.26 -17.44 2.11
CA PHE A 393 11.38 -17.04 1.27
C PHE A 393 12.26 -18.24 0.85
N GLY A 394 12.44 -19.22 1.74
CA GLY A 394 13.12 -20.47 1.44
C GLY A 394 12.39 -21.31 0.38
N THR A 395 11.06 -21.37 0.43
CA THR A 395 10.25 -22.09 -0.58
C THR A 395 10.31 -21.42 -1.95
N PHE A 396 10.33 -20.09 -2.00
CA PHE A 396 10.48 -19.34 -3.25
C PHE A 396 11.82 -19.61 -3.95
N LEU A 397 12.93 -19.68 -3.20
CA LEU A 397 14.24 -19.98 -3.77
C LEU A 397 14.36 -21.42 -4.29
N SER A 398 13.73 -22.39 -3.62
CA SER A 398 13.65 -23.77 -4.10
C SER A 398 12.83 -23.89 -5.40
N SER A 399 11.74 -23.14 -5.53
CA SER A 399 10.95 -23.13 -6.78
C SER A 399 11.70 -22.49 -7.94
N VAL A 400 12.50 -21.44 -7.70
CA VAL A 400 13.32 -20.78 -8.73
C VAL A 400 14.48 -21.67 -9.21
N GLN A 401 15.04 -22.52 -8.34
CA GLN A 401 16.07 -23.49 -8.76
C GLN A 401 15.50 -24.62 -9.62
N VAL A 402 14.28 -25.12 -9.34
CA VAL A 402 13.65 -26.18 -10.14
C VAL A 402 13.36 -25.72 -11.58
N VAL A 403 12.97 -24.45 -11.78
CA VAL A 403 12.73 -23.90 -13.13
C VAL A 403 14.02 -23.76 -13.93
N ARG A 404 15.16 -23.48 -13.30
CA ARG A 404 16.47 -23.40 -13.99
C ARG A 404 17.04 -24.77 -14.37
N SER A 405 16.64 -25.84 -13.69
CA SER A 405 17.06 -27.21 -14.02
C SER A 405 16.26 -27.83 -15.17
N SER A 406 15.09 -27.29 -15.50
CA SER A 406 14.23 -27.80 -16.59
C SER A 406 14.46 -27.11 -17.94
N GLN A 407 15.42 -26.17 -18.02
CA GLN A 407 15.81 -25.46 -19.24
C GLN A 407 17.26 -25.77 -19.69
N ARG A 408 17.80 -26.90 -19.27
CA ARG A 408 19.07 -27.43 -19.79
C ARG A 408 18.88 -28.79 -20.43
#